data_AF-A0A3N1GMZ5-F1
#
_entry.id   AF-A0A3N1GMZ5-F1
#
_cell.length_a   1.000
_cell.length_b   1.000
_cell.length_c   1.000
_cell.angle_alpha   90.00
_cell.angle_beta   90.00
_cell.angle_gamma   90.00
#
_symmetry.space_group_name_H-M   'P 1'
#
loop_
_entity.id
_entity.type
_entity.pdbx_description
1 polymer ?
#
loop_
_entity_poly.entity_id
_entity_poly.type
_entity_poly.pdbx_seq_one_letter_code
_entity_poly.pdbx_strand_id
1 'polypeptide(L)'
;MLNPLRPPRKPLIRVLLAGLLDLAIVGSESTLSLAVQDATGSSRLGGLAAWLLAVPFVVWLAPKVSYRRRDAVLAPWVLLIVAWRITSLPYRDWPPRDDEVPRAKYIRATEFGTSWKPEYTGLWRLPKTNDVEATAGAA
;
A
#
# COMPACT_ATOMS: atom_id res chain seq x y z
N MET A 1 -5.28 -22.81 19.03
CA MET A 1 -5.62 -21.45 19.48
C MET A 1 -5.11 -20.46 18.42
N LEU A 2 -5.99 -19.66 17.82
CA LEU A 2 -5.58 -18.64 16.86
C LEU A 2 -4.71 -17.60 17.59
N ASN A 3 -3.49 -17.34 17.10
CA ASN A 3 -2.65 -16.29 17.65
C ASN A 3 -3.39 -14.94 17.53
N PRO A 4 -3.50 -14.15 18.61
CA PRO A 4 -4.18 -12.86 18.56
C PRO A 4 -3.48 -11.95 17.54
N LEU A 5 -4.29 -11.28 16.72
CA LEU A 5 -3.77 -10.38 15.70
C LEU A 5 -3.06 -9.18 16.36
N ARG A 6 -1.90 -8.78 15.82
CA ARG A 6 -1.16 -7.62 16.33
C ARG A 6 -1.99 -6.34 16.11
N PRO A 7 -2.13 -5.43 17.09
CA PRO A 7 -2.90 -4.19 16.90
C PRO A 7 -2.37 -3.36 15.72
N PRO A 8 -3.26 -2.67 14.97
CA PRO A 8 -2.84 -1.75 13.94
C PRO A 8 -1.97 -0.61 14.49
N ARG A 9 -1.05 -0.10 13.66
CA ARG A 9 -0.27 1.09 13.98
C ARG A 9 -1.20 2.27 14.27
N LYS A 10 -0.84 3.10 15.26
CA LYS A 10 -1.55 4.34 15.57
C LYS A 10 -1.69 5.22 14.31
N PRO A 11 -2.81 5.95 14.14
CA PRO A 11 -3.07 6.75 12.93
C PRO A 11 -1.94 7.75 12.66
N LEU A 12 -1.45 8.43 13.70
CA LEU A 12 -0.34 9.38 13.58
C LEU A 12 0.94 8.75 12.99
N ILE A 13 1.29 7.53 13.42
CA ILE A 13 2.49 6.84 12.91
C ILE A 13 2.31 6.48 11.43
N ARG A 14 1.09 6.11 11.01
CA ARG A 14 0.79 5.84 9.60
C ARG A 14 0.97 7.10 8.76
N VAL A 15 0.40 8.22 9.20
CA VAL A 15 0.52 9.53 8.53
C VAL A 15 1.98 9.96 8.42
N LEU A 16 2.76 9.85 9.50
CA LEU A 16 4.18 10.23 9.48
C LEU A 16 4.99 9.36 8.53
N LEU A 17 4.77 8.04 8.53
CA LEU A 17 5.44 7.14 7.60
C LEU A 17 5.05 7.42 6.15
N ALA A 18 3.77 7.71 5.90
CA ALA A 18 3.29 8.02 4.57
C ALA A 18 3.90 9.33 4.07
N GLY A 19 3.87 10.39 4.90
CA GLY A 19 4.48 11.67 4.57
C GLY A 19 5.98 11.58 4.33
N LEU A 20 6.72 10.81 5.14
CA LEU A 20 8.15 10.57 4.90
C LEU A 20 8.41 9.84 3.58
N LEU A 21 7.57 8.85 3.25
CA LEU A 21 7.69 8.11 2.00
C LEU A 21 7.35 8.98 0.79
N ASP A 22 6.30 9.78 0.87
CA ASP A 22 5.90 10.74 -0.18
C ASP A 22 7.00 11.79 -0.40
N LEU A 23 7.58 12.34 0.67
CA LEU A 23 8.72 13.27 0.56
C LEU A 23 9.93 12.62 -0.11
N ALA A 24 10.23 11.36 0.21
CA ALA A 24 11.32 10.63 -0.43
C ALA A 24 11.06 10.40 -1.93
N ILE A 25 9.81 10.06 -2.29
CA ILE A 25 9.40 9.86 -3.69
C ILE A 25 9.50 11.17 -4.47
N VAL A 26 8.82 12.22 -4.01
CA VAL A 26 8.80 13.53 -4.68
C VAL A 26 10.20 14.13 -4.77
N GLY A 27 10.98 14.01 -3.69
CA GLY A 27 12.37 14.47 -3.67
C GLY A 27 13.25 13.74 -4.69
N SER A 28 13.12 12.42 -4.78
CA SER A 28 13.89 11.61 -5.73
C SER A 28 13.50 11.89 -7.18
N GLU A 29 12.21 11.97 -7.48
CA GLU A 29 11.69 12.31 -8.81
C GLU A 29 12.13 13.72 -9.25
N SER A 30 12.01 14.70 -8.36
CA SER A 30 12.41 16.08 -8.63
C SER A 30 13.91 16.19 -8.89
N THR A 31 14.72 15.53 -8.05
CA THR A 31 16.19 15.54 -8.19
C THR A 31 16.61 14.89 -9.50
N LEU A 32 16.02 13.75 -9.88
CA LEU A 32 16.32 13.09 -11.15
C LEU A 32 15.89 13.94 -12.36
N SER A 33 14.70 14.53 -12.31
CA SER A 33 14.18 15.38 -13.37
C SER A 33 15.12 16.57 -13.63
N LEU A 34 15.54 17.25 -12.56
CA LEU A 34 16.46 18.38 -12.63
C LEU A 34 17.83 17.95 -13.16
N ALA A 35 18.40 16.84 -12.65
CA ALA A 35 19.70 16.34 -13.11
C ALA A 35 19.70 16.01 -14.61
N VAL A 36 18.61 15.40 -15.12
CA VAL A 36 18.48 15.09 -16.55
C VAL A 36 18.24 16.36 -17.37
N GLN A 37 17.48 17.32 -16.86
CA GLN A 37 17.28 18.60 -17.51
C GLN A 37 18.60 19.38 -17.62
N ASP A 38 19.41 19.41 -16.56
CA ASP A 38 20.72 20.07 -16.56
C ASP A 38 21.69 19.41 -17.54
N ALA A 39 21.64 18.08 -17.67
CA ALA A 39 22.50 17.33 -18.59
C ALA A 39 22.07 17.43 -20.07
N THR A 40 20.77 17.60 -20.35
CA THR A 40 20.23 17.51 -21.72
C THR A 40 19.66 18.83 -22.26
N GLY A 41 19.48 19.84 -21.40
CA GLY A 41 18.77 21.08 -21.72
C GLY A 41 17.26 20.93 -21.95
N SER A 42 16.68 19.73 -21.71
CA SER A 42 15.29 19.42 -22.04
C SER A 42 14.47 19.07 -20.79
N SER A 43 13.52 19.94 -20.44
CA SER A 43 12.56 19.69 -19.37
C SER A 43 11.66 18.47 -19.63
N ARG A 44 11.40 18.16 -20.91
CA ARG A 44 10.63 16.97 -21.31
C ARG A 44 11.37 15.68 -20.99
N LEU A 45 12.69 15.64 -21.22
CA LEU A 45 13.51 14.47 -20.89
C LEU A 45 13.63 14.29 -19.38
N GLY A 46 13.73 15.38 -18.62
CA GLY A 46 13.66 15.35 -17.15
C GLY A 46 12.35 14.75 -16.64
N GLY A 47 11.22 15.24 -17.14
CA GLY A 47 9.90 14.71 -16.79
C GLY A 47 9.71 13.23 -17.16
N LEU A 48 10.20 12.81 -18.32
CA LEU A 48 10.16 11.40 -18.73
C LEU A 48 11.04 10.51 -17.84
N ALA A 49 12.22 10.98 -17.43
CA ALA A 49 13.10 10.23 -16.54
C ALA A 49 12.47 10.02 -15.15
N ALA A 50 11.87 11.07 -14.58
CA ALA A 50 11.10 10.96 -13.33
C ALA A 50 9.92 10.00 -13.47
N TRP A 51 9.17 10.08 -14.58
CA TRP A 51 8.07 9.15 -14.84
C TRP A 51 8.53 7.70 -14.94
N LEU A 52 9.62 7.43 -15.66
CA LEU A 52 10.21 6.09 -15.79
C LEU A 52 10.74 5.55 -14.47
N LEU A 53 11.22 6.41 -13.56
CA LEU A 53 11.61 6.01 -12.21
C LEU A 53 10.43 5.45 -11.42
N ALA A 54 9.24 6.04 -11.53
CA ALA A 54 8.04 5.66 -10.78
C ALA A 54 7.44 4.31 -11.22
N VAL A 55 7.49 4.01 -12.52
CA VAL A 55 6.88 2.82 -13.15
C VAL A 55 7.23 1.50 -12.45
N PRO A 56 8.51 1.12 -12.23
CA PRO A 56 8.84 -0.17 -11.62
C PRO A 56 8.29 -0.30 -10.19
N PHE A 57 8.27 0.80 -9.42
CA PHE A 57 7.71 0.80 -8.07
C PHE A 57 6.21 0.55 -8.11
N VAL A 58 5.46 1.21 -9.01
CA VAL A 58 4.02 0.97 -9.14
C VAL A 58 3.74 -0.45 -9.61
N VAL A 59 4.46 -0.98 -10.61
CA VAL A 59 4.28 -2.36 -11.07
C VAL A 59 4.47 -3.38 -9.94
N TRP A 60 5.45 -3.14 -9.06
CA TRP A 60 5.77 -4.03 -7.95
C TRP A 60 4.84 -3.86 -6.74
N LEU A 61 4.45 -2.62 -6.42
CA LEU A 61 3.72 -2.28 -5.21
C LEU A 61 2.21 -2.24 -5.39
N ALA A 62 1.70 -1.87 -6.57
CA ALA A 62 0.27 -1.77 -6.85
C ALA A 62 -0.52 -3.04 -6.45
N PRO A 63 -0.05 -4.27 -6.78
CA PRO A 63 -0.77 -5.49 -6.39
C PRO A 63 -0.91 -5.68 -4.88
N LYS A 64 -0.02 -5.08 -4.07
CA LYS A 64 -0.05 -5.21 -2.60
C LYS A 64 -1.10 -4.32 -1.94
N VAL A 65 -1.56 -3.30 -2.66
CA VAL A 65 -2.52 -2.30 -2.18
C VAL A 65 -3.82 -2.30 -2.99
N SER A 66 -4.13 -3.46 -3.60
CA SER A 66 -5.33 -3.72 -4.40
C SER A 66 -5.43 -2.92 -5.71
N TYR A 67 -4.32 -2.36 -6.20
CA TYR A 67 -4.22 -1.75 -7.54
C TYR A 67 -3.70 -2.76 -8.57
N ARG A 68 -3.91 -2.48 -9.86
CA ARG A 68 -3.45 -3.35 -10.95
C ARG A 68 -2.09 -2.90 -11.44
N ARG A 69 -1.28 -3.84 -11.94
CA ARG A 69 0.00 -3.52 -12.59
C ARG A 69 -0.16 -2.58 -13.79
N ARG A 70 -1.30 -2.65 -14.48
CA ARG A 70 -1.65 -1.76 -15.61
C ARG A 70 -1.78 -0.29 -15.21
N ASP A 71 -1.99 0.00 -13.92
CA ASP A 71 -2.14 1.36 -13.44
C ASP A 71 -0.78 2.10 -13.39
N ALA A 72 0.32 1.42 -13.72
CA ALA A 72 1.65 2.01 -13.91
C ALA A 72 1.72 3.03 -15.04
N VAL A 73 0.74 3.08 -15.96
CA VAL A 73 0.64 4.18 -16.93
C VAL A 73 0.43 5.53 -16.24
N LEU A 74 -0.20 5.53 -15.06
CA LEU A 74 -0.42 6.70 -14.22
C LEU A 74 0.59 6.76 -13.07
N ALA A 75 1.78 6.17 -13.25
CA ALA A 75 2.70 5.85 -12.17
C ALA A 75 2.98 6.97 -11.17
N PRO A 76 3.33 8.21 -11.55
CA PRO A 76 3.67 9.24 -10.56
C PRO A 76 2.50 9.57 -9.63
N TRP A 77 1.29 9.68 -10.19
CA TRP A 77 0.08 9.98 -9.41
C TRP A 77 -0.36 8.79 -8.57
N VAL A 78 -0.24 7.58 -9.09
CA VAL A 78 -0.63 6.35 -8.38
C VAL A 78 0.39 6.00 -7.30
N LEU A 79 1.67 6.31 -7.47
CA LEU A 79 2.74 5.94 -6.55
C LEU A 79 2.56 6.59 -5.17
N LEU A 80 2.13 7.85 -5.11
CA LEU A 80 1.81 8.53 -3.84
C LEU A 80 0.63 7.86 -3.12
N ILE A 81 -0.42 7.49 -3.85
CA ILE A 81 -1.56 6.77 -3.27
C ILE A 81 -1.11 5.37 -2.78
N VAL A 82 -0.26 4.70 -3.55
CA VAL A 82 0.32 3.39 -3.20
C VAL A 82 1.20 3.52 -1.95
N ALA A 83 2.02 4.56 -1.84
CA ALA A 83 2.84 4.86 -0.68
C ALA A 83 1.98 5.01 0.58
N TRP A 84 0.94 5.84 0.51
CA TRP A 84 -0.04 5.97 1.59
C TRP A 84 -0.62 4.61 2.00
N ARG A 85 -1.13 3.84 1.04
CA ARG A 85 -1.77 2.55 1.31
C ARG A 85 -0.79 1.53 1.92
N ILE A 86 0.46 1.49 1.49
CA ILE A 86 1.46 0.56 2.06
C ILE A 86 1.64 0.79 3.57
N THR A 87 1.59 2.04 4.02
CA THR A 87 1.77 2.36 5.46
C THR A 87 0.64 1.85 6.36
N SER A 88 -0.52 1.56 5.76
CA SER A 88 -1.68 1.00 6.45
C SER A 88 -1.68 -0.53 6.46
N LEU A 89 -0.86 -1.19 5.63
CA LEU A 89 -0.76 -2.66 5.66
C LEU A 89 -0.28 -3.16 7.04
N PRO A 90 -0.79 -4.32 7.51
CA PRO A 90 -1.68 -5.26 6.83
C PRO A 90 -3.18 -4.91 6.95
N TYR A 91 -3.54 -3.83 7.64
CA TYR A 91 -4.93 -3.46 7.94
C TYR A 91 -5.39 -2.30 7.08
N ARG A 92 -6.09 -2.64 6.00
CA ARG A 92 -6.52 -1.67 5.00
C ARG A 92 -7.84 -1.01 5.41
N ASP A 93 -7.92 0.29 5.15
CA ASP A 93 -9.08 1.16 5.27
C ASP A 93 -9.85 1.29 3.94
N TRP A 94 -9.29 0.77 2.84
CA TRP A 94 -9.97 0.70 1.53
C TRP A 94 -10.61 -0.68 1.29
N PRO A 95 -11.70 -0.73 0.51
CA PRO A 95 -12.33 -1.99 0.13
C PRO A 95 -11.41 -2.85 -0.75
N PRO A 96 -11.49 -4.19 -0.66
CA PRO A 96 -10.88 -5.10 -1.62
C PRO A 96 -11.34 -4.79 -3.04
N ARG A 97 -10.48 -5.13 -4.00
CA ARG A 97 -10.88 -5.18 -5.40
C ARG A 97 -11.81 -6.36 -5.66
N ASP A 98 -12.66 -6.28 -6.68
CA ASP A 98 -13.67 -7.31 -7.02
C ASP A 98 -13.10 -8.75 -7.08
N ASP A 99 -11.88 -8.92 -7.59
CA ASP A 99 -11.17 -10.21 -7.66
C ASP A 99 -10.64 -10.69 -6.30
N GLU A 100 -10.42 -9.77 -5.35
CA GLU A 100 -9.99 -10.05 -3.98
C GLU A 100 -11.17 -10.25 -3.02
N VAL A 101 -12.39 -9.79 -3.36
CA VAL A 101 -13.58 -9.86 -2.50
C VAL A 101 -13.81 -11.26 -1.92
N PRO A 102 -13.73 -12.37 -2.69
CA PRO A 102 -13.98 -13.71 -2.15
C PRO A 102 -12.97 -14.13 -1.07
N ARG A 103 -11.78 -13.53 -1.07
CA ARG A 103 -10.70 -13.84 -0.13
C ARG A 103 -10.65 -12.85 1.02
N ALA A 104 -11.16 -11.64 0.83
CA ALA A 104 -11.13 -10.57 1.81
C ALA A 104 -11.95 -10.90 3.07
N LYS A 105 -11.40 -10.60 4.25
CA LYS A 105 -12.12 -10.73 5.52
C LYS A 105 -12.18 -9.37 6.21
N TYR A 106 -13.37 -9.01 6.71
CA TYR A 106 -13.51 -7.94 7.68
C TYR A 106 -12.85 -8.36 8.99
N ILE A 107 -12.21 -7.40 9.65
CA ILE A 107 -11.73 -7.63 11.01
C ILE A 107 -12.92 -7.79 11.94
N ARG A 108 -12.89 -8.82 12.79
CA ARG A 108 -13.89 -9.03 13.84
C ARG A 108 -13.30 -8.79 15.23
N ALA A 109 -14.10 -8.26 16.15
CA ALA A 109 -13.70 -8.03 17.53
C ALA A 109 -13.18 -9.31 18.22
N THR A 110 -13.76 -10.46 17.86
CA THR A 110 -13.35 -11.79 18.36
C THR A 110 -11.91 -12.16 18.03
N GLU A 111 -11.29 -11.55 17.01
CA GLU A 111 -9.93 -11.85 16.57
C GLU A 111 -8.86 -11.03 17.32
N PHE A 112 -9.29 -9.97 18.02
CA PHE A 112 -8.44 -9.08 18.83
C PHE A 112 -8.65 -9.23 20.34
N GLY A 113 -9.76 -9.86 20.76
CA GLY A 113 -10.08 -10.06 22.17
C GLY A 113 -10.09 -8.74 22.94
N THR A 114 -9.33 -8.68 24.04
CA THR A 114 -9.21 -7.49 24.91
C THR A 114 -8.47 -6.31 24.27
N SER A 115 -7.76 -6.53 23.16
CA SER A 115 -7.06 -5.47 22.44
C SER A 115 -7.94 -4.75 21.42
N TRP A 116 -9.23 -5.10 21.32
CA TRP A 116 -10.17 -4.47 20.40
C TRP A 116 -10.39 -2.99 20.73
N LYS A 117 -10.46 -2.17 19.69
CA LYS A 117 -10.87 -0.77 19.78
C LYS A 117 -11.92 -0.46 18.71
N PRO A 118 -12.87 0.47 18.98
CA PRO A 118 -13.89 0.86 18.01
C PRO A 118 -13.31 1.37 16.69
N GLU A 119 -12.13 2.01 16.72
CA GLU A 119 -11.38 2.50 15.55
C GLU A 119 -10.94 1.40 14.58
N TYR A 120 -11.04 0.11 14.95
CA TYR A 120 -10.70 -1.02 14.07
C TYR A 120 -11.88 -1.50 13.22
N THR A 121 -13.08 -0.99 13.50
CA THR A 121 -14.30 -1.33 12.77
C THR A 121 -14.18 -0.89 11.31
N GLY A 122 -14.56 -1.75 10.38
CA GLY A 122 -14.51 -1.45 8.93
C GLY A 122 -13.14 -1.64 8.29
N LEU A 123 -12.10 -1.96 9.06
CA LEU A 123 -10.82 -2.37 8.50
C LEU A 123 -10.93 -3.77 7.89
N TRP A 124 -10.24 -3.95 6.78
CA TRP A 124 -10.14 -5.21 6.09
C TRP A 124 -8.75 -5.81 6.25
N ARG A 125 -8.65 -7.13 6.08
CA ARG A 125 -7.38 -7.81 5.83
C ARG A 125 -7.52 -8.85 4.73
N LEU A 126 -6.40 -9.12 4.06
CA LEU A 126 -6.27 -10.34 3.26
C LEU A 126 -5.83 -11.49 4.18
N PRO A 127 -6.35 -12.71 3.96
CA PRO A 127 -6.00 -13.88 4.76
C PRO A 127 -4.53 -14.21 4.57
N LYS A 128 -3.85 -14.54 5.66
CA LYS A 128 -2.49 -15.10 5.59
C LYS A 128 -2.57 -16.56 5.18
N THR A 129 -1.49 -17.10 4.63
CA THR A 129 -1.38 -18.52 4.26
C THR A 129 -1.84 -19.45 5.40
N ASN A 130 -1.48 -19.11 6.64
CA ASN A 130 -1.84 -19.86 7.84
C ASN A 130 -3.37 -19.86 8.14
N ASP A 131 -4.12 -18.85 7.67
CA ASP A 131 -5.58 -18.80 7.82
C ASP A 131 -6.26 -19.83 6.91
N VAL A 132 -5.65 -20.16 5.77
CA VAL A 132 -6.18 -21.14 4.80
C VAL A 132 -6.04 -22.56 5.34
N GLU A 133 -4.89 -22.87 5.94
CA GLU A 133 -4.62 -24.18 6.58
C GLU A 133 -5.57 -24.47 7.75
N ALA A 134 -5.86 -23.45 8.59
CA ALA A 134 -6.80 -23.59 9.70
C ALA A 134 -8.25 -23.83 9.24
N THR A 135 -8.61 -23.37 8.04
CA THR A 135 -9.95 -23.61 7.47
C THR A 135 -10.02 -24.95 6.74
N ALA A 136 -8.91 -25.41 6.15
CA ALA A 136 -8.81 -26.69 5.45
C ALA A 136 -8.68 -27.90 6.39
N GLY A 137 -8.09 -27.74 7.58
CA GLY A 137 -8.01 -28.79 8.60
C GLY A 137 -9.25 -28.94 9.47
N ALA A 138 -10.29 -28.15 9.22
CA ALA A 138 -11.59 -28.19 9.93
C ALA A 138 -12.72 -28.78 9.07
N ALA A 139 -12.40 -29.28 7.87
CA ALA A 139 -13.28 -30.01 6.97
C ALA A 139 -12.94 -31.51 7.01
#